data_AF-A0A8T7ETJ6-F1
#
_entry.id   AF-A0A8T7ETJ6-F1
#
_cell.length_a   1.000
_cell.length_b   1.000
_cell.length_c   1.000
_cell.angle_alpha   90.00
_cell.angle_beta   90.00
_cell.angle_gamma   90.00
#
_symmetry.space_group_name_H-M   'P 1'
#
loop_
_entity.id
_entity.type
_entity.pdbx_description
1 polymer ?
#
loop_
_entity_poly.entity_id
_entity_poly.type
_entity_poly.pdbx_seq_one_letter_code
_entity_poly.pdbx_strand_id
1 'polypeptide(L)' 'MAGPPIFGLIARHAQVDVAEQFHALNMGIGMIVIVPADQIDAALATAPELRHVGEIVTGERTVTIEAPHG' A
#
# COMPACT_ATOMS: atom_id res chain seq x y z
N MET A 1 7.75 2.46 -5.63
CA MET A 1 6.49 3.20 -5.43
C MET A 1 6.74 4.41 -4.53
N ALA A 2 7.02 5.59 -5.09
CA ALA A 2 7.04 6.80 -4.27
C ALA A 2 5.57 7.17 -3.97
N GLY A 3 5.15 7.07 -2.70
CA GLY A 3 3.84 7.56 -2.27
C GLY A 3 3.70 9.07 -2.53
N PRO A 4 2.50 9.65 -2.34
CA PRO A 4 2.27 11.09 -2.51
C PRO A 4 3.40 11.95 -1.88
N PRO A 5 3.91 12.98 -2.59
CA PRO A 5 5.08 13.75 -2.14
C PRO A 5 4.94 14.35 -0.73
N ILE A 6 3.71 14.60 -0.31
CA ILE A 6 3.38 15.13 1.01
C ILE A 6 3.83 14.20 2.16
N PHE A 7 3.83 12.88 1.96
CA PHE A 7 4.24 11.94 3.00
C PHE A 7 5.75 12.00 3.27
N GLY A 8 6.56 12.17 2.23
CA GLY A 8 8.00 12.40 2.39
C GLY A 8 8.32 13.71 3.12
N LEU A 9 7.48 14.73 3.00
CA LEU A 9 7.62 15.99 3.76
C LEU A 9 7.23 15.81 5.23
N ILE A 10 6.09 15.17 5.50
CA ILE A 10 5.62 14.87 6.87
C ILE A 10 6.65 14.00 7.60
N ALA A 11 7.16 12.94 6.95
CA ALA A 11 8.22 12.07 7.46
C ALA A 11 9.43 12.84 7.99
N ARG A 12 9.97 13.74 7.15
CA ARG A 12 11.16 14.53 7.47
C ARG A 12 10.93 15.48 8.64
N HIS A 13 9.73 16.03 8.79
CA HIS A 13 9.40 16.96 9.85
C HIS A 13 8.96 16.30 11.16
N ALA A 14 8.36 15.11 11.10
CA ALA A 14 7.82 14.41 12.27
C ALA A 14 8.87 13.54 13.02
N GLN A 15 10.05 13.30 12.42
CA GLN A 15 11.10 12.42 12.99
C GLN A 15 10.62 11.01 13.35
N VAL A 16 9.54 10.53 12.71
CA VAL A 16 9.00 9.17 12.91
C VAL A 16 9.54 8.21 11.86
N ASP A 17 9.80 6.97 12.28
CA ASP A 17 10.29 5.92 11.40
C ASP A 17 9.28 5.63 10.27
N VAL A 18 9.75 5.17 9.11
CA VAL A 18 8.92 4.85 7.94
C VAL A 18 7.86 3.81 8.31
N ALA A 19 8.22 2.82 9.15
CA ALA A 19 7.28 1.83 9.66
C ALA A 19 6.12 2.46 10.45
N GLU A 20 6.40 3.49 11.24
CA GLU A 20 5.41 4.21 12.05
C GLU A 20 4.46 5.05 11.17
N GLN A 21 4.95 5.53 10.01
CA GLN A 21 4.12 6.23 9.04
C GLN A 21 3.14 5.29 8.31
N PHE A 22 3.54 4.07 7.98
CA PHE A 22 2.62 3.07 7.42
C PHE A 22 1.55 2.64 8.41
N HIS A 23 1.82 2.72 9.72
CA HIS A 23 0.82 2.46 10.76
C HIS A 23 -0.13 3.63 10.99
N ALA A 24 0.36 4.88 10.86
CA ALA A 24 -0.42 6.08 11.17
C ALA A 24 -1.15 6.71 9.97
N LEU A 25 -0.69 6.45 8.75
CA LEU A 25 -1.18 7.08 7.53
C LEU A 25 -1.54 6.03 6.49
N ASN A 26 -2.60 6.30 5.74
CA ASN A 26 -3.06 5.43 4.65
C ASN A 26 -2.05 5.29 3.50
N MET A 27 -0.99 6.11 3.46
CA MET A 27 0.07 6.07 2.44
C MET A 27 -0.42 6.14 0.98
N GLY A 28 -1.61 6.71 0.77
CA GLY A 28 -2.24 6.85 -0.54
C GLY A 28 -3.22 5.73 -0.91
N ILE A 29 -3.47 4.76 -0.01
CA ILE A 29 -4.42 3.66 -0.18
C ILE A 29 -5.55 3.84 0.84
N GLY A 30 -6.67 4.43 0.42
CA GLY A 30 -7.83 4.66 1.30
C GLY A 30 -8.77 3.45 1.44
N MET A 31 -8.67 2.47 0.52
CA MET A 31 -9.52 1.30 0.47
C MET A 31 -8.75 0.14 -0.16
N ILE A 32 -8.97 -1.08 0.34
CA ILE A 32 -8.46 -2.32 -0.23
C ILE A 32 -9.65 -3.19 -0.61
N VAL A 33 -9.62 -3.75 -1.81
CA VAL A 33 -10.60 -4.73 -2.30
C VAL A 33 -9.86 -6.04 -2.52
N ILE A 34 -10.42 -7.14 -2.01
CA ILE A 34 -9.87 -8.49 -2.18
C ILE A 34 -10.66 -9.19 -3.27
N VAL A 35 -9.97 -9.71 -4.28
CA VAL A 35 -10.55 -10.48 -5.37
C VAL A 35 -9.80 -11.81 -5.56
N PRO A 36 -10.44 -12.83 -6.16
CA PRO A 36 -9.73 -14.00 -6.65
C PRO A 36 -8.58 -13.62 -7.60
N ALA A 37 -7.46 -14.34 -7.52
CA ALA A 37 -6.25 -13.99 -8.27
C ALA A 37 -6.44 -14.03 -9.79
N ASP A 38 -7.32 -14.92 -10.27
CA ASP A 38 -7.70 -15.05 -11.68
C ASP A 38 -8.61 -13.90 -12.19
N GLN A 39 -9.08 -13.03 -11.29
CA GLN A 39 -9.95 -11.90 -11.62
C GLN A 39 -9.23 -10.54 -11.54
N ILE A 40 -7.91 -10.52 -11.27
CA ILE A 40 -7.14 -9.27 -11.13
C ILE A 40 -7.29 -8.39 -12.37
N ASP A 41 -7.13 -8.94 -13.57
CA ASP A 41 -7.20 -8.17 -14.81
C ASP A 41 -8.59 -7.56 -15.04
N ALA A 42 -9.65 -8.32 -14.74
CA ALA A 42 -11.03 -7.84 -14.84
C ALA A 42 -11.32 -6.73 -13.82
N ALA A 43 -10.82 -6.86 -12.59
CA ALA A 43 -10.95 -5.85 -11.55
C ALA A 43 -10.23 -4.56 -11.95
N LEU A 44 -8.97 -4.65 -12.41
CA LEU A 44 -8.19 -3.50 -12.88
C LEU A 44 -8.84 -2.80 -14.08
N ALA A 45 -9.51 -3.54 -14.96
CA ALA A 45 -10.25 -2.96 -16.08
C ALA A 45 -11.54 -2.23 -15.64
N THR A 46 -12.07 -2.52 -14.45
CA THR A 46 -13.32 -1.93 -13.96
C THR A 46 -13.16 -0.48 -13.55
N ALA A 47 -11.99 -0.09 -13.04
CA ALA A 47 -11.74 1.28 -12.60
C ALA A 47 -10.25 1.67 -12.70
N PRO A 48 -9.93 2.81 -13.33
CA PRO A 48 -8.54 3.22 -13.57
C PRO A 48 -7.75 3.58 -12.31
N GLU A 49 -8.42 3.86 -11.20
CA GLU A 49 -7.80 4.14 -9.90
C GLU A 49 -7.28 2.88 -9.19
N LEU A 50 -7.75 1.69 -9.59
CA LEU A 50 -7.35 0.44 -8.98
C LEU A 50 -5.90 0.11 -9.34
N ARG A 51 -5.20 -0.41 -8.35
CA ARG A 51 -3.82 -0.89 -8.49
C ARG A 51 -3.69 -2.18 -7.72
N HIS A 52 -2.95 -3.12 -8.29
CA HIS A 52 -2.56 -4.31 -7.56
C HIS A 52 -1.48 -3.93 -6.53
N VAL A 53 -1.77 -4.13 -5.24
CA VAL A 53 -0.92 -3.67 -4.12
C VAL A 53 -0.29 -4.82 -3.32
N GLY A 54 -0.68 -6.08 -3.60
CA GLY A 54 -0.14 -7.25 -2.93
C GLY A 54 -1.10 -8.43 -2.96
N GLU A 55 -0.71 -9.52 -2.29
CA GLU A 55 -1.44 -10.78 -2.24
C GLU A 55 -1.68 -11.23 -0.79
N ILE A 56 -2.71 -12.09 -0.61
CA ILE A 56 -2.97 -12.76 0.67
C ILE A 56 -2.36 -14.16 0.60
N VAL A 57 -1.43 -14.44 1.50
CA VAL A 57 -0.79 -15.75 1.65
C VAL A 57 -1.24 -16.42 2.94
N THR A 58 -1.09 -17.74 3.01
CA THR A 58 -1.29 -18.46 4.28
C THR A 58 -0.16 -18.12 5.24
N GLY A 59 -0.50 -17.76 6.48
CA GLY A 59 0.48 -17.38 7.50
C GLY A 59 -0.18 -16.82 8.75
N GLU A 60 0.63 -16.18 9.58
CA GLU A 60 0.16 -15.44 10.75
C GLU A 60 -0.57 -14.15 10.35
N ARG A 61 -1.35 -13.56 11.27
CA ARG A 61 -2.12 -12.33 11.04
C ARG A 61 -1.22 -11.07 11.00
N THR A 62 -0.27 -11.06 10.08
CA THR A 62 0.78 -10.05 9.94
C THR A 62 0.78 -9.49 8.52
N VAL A 63 1.11 -8.20 8.38
CA VAL A 63 1.29 -7.54 7.09
C VAL A 63 2.79 -7.26 6.92
N THR A 64 3.35 -7.70 5.80
CA THR A 64 4.74 -7.36 5.41
C THR A 64 4.68 -6.32 4.32
N ILE A 65 5.37 -5.20 4.53
CA ILE A 65 5.46 -4.11 3.56
C ILE A 65 6.89 -4.10 3.02
N GLU A 66 7.04 -4.43 1.75
CA GLU A 66 8.31 -4.26 1.05
C GLU A 66 8.45 -2.80 0.65
N ALA A 67 9.37 -2.08 1.31
CA ALA A 67 9.72 -0.74 0.88
C ALA A 67 10.28 -0.80 -0.54
N PRO A 68 9.83 0.07 -1.46
CA PRO A 68 10.34 0.06 -2.81
C PRO A 68 11.81 0.45 -2.78
N HIS A 69 12.65 -0.37 -3.41
CA HIS A 69 14.11 -0.25 -3.49
C HIS A 69 14.62 1.19 -3.42
N GLY A 70 15.44 1.44 -2.40
CA GLY A 70 16.14 2.68 -2.07
C GLY A 70 16.75 2.57 -0.69
#